data_AF-A0A2V5ZSP4-F1
#
_entry.id   AF-A0A2V5ZSP4-F1
#
_cell.length_a   1.000
_cell.length_b   1.000
_cell.length_c   1.000
_cell.angle_alpha   90.00
_cell.angle_beta   90.00
_cell.angle_gamma   90.00
#
_symmetry.space_group_name_H-M   'P 1'
#
loop_
_entity.id
_entity.type
_entity.pdbx_description
1 polymer ?
#
loop_
_entity_poly.entity_id
_entity_poly.type
_entity_poly.pdbx_seq_one_letter_code
_entity_poly.pdbx_strand_id
1 'polypeptide(L)'
;MHQKHPPANTAVFVAAGGFSAVETSTTKARQAAIRASAFIMSILDNRGLVALSEIVLLRLGGPEISEMSLNLWEVTMAKTLGMLFGIVFLAVGILGFVPGVAPAGPDGMPMLLGIFMVNTVHSVVHIASGLIFLFASMAGAAAASLWFKIFGLIYALVAVMGFVVGNGMIFGLISNNTNDTWLHVVLAGAMLLIGFAVPKASATTA
;
A
#
# COMPACT_ATOMS: atom_id res chain seq x y z
N MET A 1 35.27 63.07 53.00
CA MET A 1 34.77 64.24 52.23
C MET A 1 34.03 63.73 51.01
N HIS A 2 32.85 64.29 50.79
CA HIS A 2 31.87 64.00 49.74
C HIS A 2 32.36 64.16 48.28
N GLN A 3 31.74 63.40 47.36
CA GLN A 3 31.10 63.82 46.07
C GLN A 3 30.49 62.53 45.43
N LYS A 4 29.17 62.27 45.25
CA LYS A 4 27.99 62.86 44.55
C LYS A 4 28.01 62.86 42.99
N HIS A 5 27.37 61.81 42.40
CA HIS A 5 26.32 61.78 41.32
C HIS A 5 26.58 62.32 39.87
N PRO A 6 25.80 61.97 38.79
CA PRO A 6 24.78 60.92 38.52
C PRO A 6 24.87 60.29 37.05
N PRO A 7 23.81 59.90 36.28
CA PRO A 7 23.77 58.62 35.52
C PRO A 7 23.71 58.81 33.98
N ALA A 8 23.58 57.69 33.25
CA ALA A 8 22.89 57.49 31.95
C ALA A 8 23.71 56.49 31.07
N ASN A 9 23.11 55.50 30.40
CA ASN A 9 22.35 55.70 29.17
C ASN A 9 21.63 54.40 28.74
N THR A 10 20.33 54.56 28.47
CA THR A 10 19.57 54.00 27.35
C THR A 10 19.33 52.48 27.29
N ALA A 11 18.19 52.07 27.84
CA ALA A 11 17.46 50.89 27.37
C ALA A 11 16.91 51.19 25.97
N VAL A 12 17.50 50.58 24.94
CA VAL A 12 16.90 50.51 23.60
C VAL A 12 16.10 49.22 23.53
N PHE A 13 14.78 49.35 23.57
CA PHE A 13 13.84 48.33 23.11
C PHE A 13 14.01 48.18 21.59
N VAL A 14 14.49 47.03 21.11
CA VAL A 14 14.35 46.62 19.69
C VAL A 14 13.61 45.29 19.63
N ALA A 15 12.38 45.41 19.15
CA ALA A 15 11.44 44.42 18.63
C ALA A 15 11.95 42.98 18.40
N ALA A 16 11.52 42.05 19.27
CA ALA A 16 11.59 40.60 19.06
C ALA A 16 10.25 40.01 18.54
N GLY A 17 9.57 40.72 17.63
CA GLY A 17 8.20 40.35 17.19
C GLY A 17 8.08 39.74 15.78
N GLY A 18 9.15 39.72 14.99
CA GLY A 18 9.07 39.41 13.55
C GLY A 18 9.53 38.02 13.11
N PHE A 19 10.24 37.26 13.96
CA PHE A 19 10.92 36.04 13.52
C PHE A 19 10.09 34.74 13.68
N SER A 20 9.10 34.74 14.58
CA SER A 20 8.38 33.50 14.95
C SER A 20 7.34 33.01 13.94
N ALA A 21 6.84 33.85 13.03
CA ALA A 21 5.79 33.46 12.08
C ALA A 21 6.32 32.78 10.82
N VAL A 22 7.57 33.05 10.41
CA VAL A 22 8.19 32.47 9.21
C VAL A 22 8.81 31.10 9.52
N GLU A 23 9.39 30.92 10.71
CA GLU A 23 9.94 29.64 11.17
C GLU A 23 8.86 28.57 11.45
N THR A 24 7.64 28.97 11.80
CA THR A 24 6.53 28.04 12.09
C THR A 24 5.91 27.42 10.83
N SER A 25 5.96 28.12 9.69
CA SER A 25 5.52 27.60 8.39
C SER A 25 6.46 26.51 7.86
N THR A 26 7.77 26.75 7.94
CA THR A 26 8.81 25.83 7.47
C THR A 26 8.92 24.59 8.35
N THR A 27 8.66 24.69 9.65
CA THR A 27 8.63 23.54 10.57
C THR A 27 7.41 22.65 10.38
N LYS A 28 6.22 23.20 10.11
CA LYS A 28 5.04 22.39 9.79
C LYS A 28 5.19 21.67 8.45
N ALA A 29 5.72 22.35 7.43
CA ALA A 29 6.01 21.75 6.13
C ALA A 29 7.12 20.68 6.22
N ARG A 30 8.19 20.94 7.00
CA ARG A 30 9.21 19.92 7.30
C ARG A 30 8.64 18.75 8.09
N GLN A 31 7.80 18.97 9.11
CA GLN A 31 7.17 17.89 9.86
C GLN A 31 6.22 17.06 9.00
N ALA A 32 5.48 17.68 8.09
CA ALA A 32 4.65 16.98 7.12
C ALA A 32 5.52 16.15 6.15
N ALA A 33 6.63 16.71 5.65
CA ALA A 33 7.57 15.99 4.79
C ALA A 33 8.27 14.84 5.53
N ILE A 34 8.65 15.02 6.79
CA ILE A 34 9.24 13.99 7.65
C ILE A 34 8.24 12.88 7.97
N ARG A 35 6.97 13.23 8.21
CA ARG A 35 5.89 12.25 8.44
C ARG A 35 5.54 11.51 7.16
N ALA A 36 5.52 12.19 6.02
CA ALA A 36 5.33 11.57 4.71
C ALA A 36 6.51 10.65 4.38
N SER A 37 7.76 11.05 4.65
CA SER A 37 8.93 10.21 4.45
C SER A 37 9.00 9.05 5.43
N ALA A 38 8.58 9.23 6.68
CA ALA A 38 8.47 8.15 7.66
C ALA A 38 7.35 7.17 7.33
N PHE A 39 6.25 7.65 6.74
CA PHE A 39 5.17 6.82 6.20
C PHE A 39 5.62 6.05 4.95
N ILE A 40 6.36 6.70 4.04
CA ILE A 40 6.98 6.05 2.87
C ILE A 40 8.05 5.03 3.31
N MET A 41 8.88 5.34 4.31
CA MET A 41 9.83 4.40 4.89
C MET A 41 9.12 3.28 5.66
N SER A 42 7.98 3.54 6.30
CA SER A 42 7.11 2.48 6.88
C SER A 42 6.50 1.57 5.81
N ILE A 43 6.41 2.01 4.56
CA ILE A 43 5.96 1.22 3.41
C ILE A 43 7.14 0.47 2.76
N LEU A 44 8.37 0.97 2.90
CA LEU A 44 9.56 0.46 2.19
C LEU A 44 10.57 -0.28 3.08
N ASP A 45 10.57 -0.08 4.39
CA ASP A 45 11.65 -0.51 5.27
C ASP A 45 11.29 -1.74 6.12
N ASN A 46 11.46 -2.92 5.51
CA ASN A 46 11.68 -4.17 6.23
C ASN A 46 13.14 -4.31 6.73
N ARG A 47 14.07 -3.41 6.35
CA ARG A 47 15.51 -3.59 6.62
C ARG A 47 15.86 -3.40 8.08
N GLY A 48 15.14 -2.56 8.83
CA GLY A 48 15.32 -2.46 10.28
C GLY A 48 15.04 -3.78 11.02
N LEU A 49 13.96 -4.47 10.65
CA LEU A 49 13.58 -5.76 11.24
C LEU A 49 14.45 -6.91 10.72
N VAL A 50 14.85 -6.88 9.44
CA VAL A 50 15.76 -7.89 8.85
C VAL A 50 17.17 -7.75 9.43
N ALA A 51 17.71 -6.53 9.54
CA ALA A 51 19.03 -6.29 10.13
C ALA A 51 19.06 -6.61 11.63
N LEU A 52 17.99 -6.28 12.38
CA LEU A 52 17.86 -6.70 13.78
C LEU A 52 17.73 -8.21 13.89
N SER A 53 17.04 -8.88 12.95
CA SER A 53 16.96 -10.34 12.94
C SER A 53 18.32 -10.99 12.62
N GLU A 54 19.10 -10.47 11.67
CA GLU A 54 20.45 -10.98 11.39
C GLU A 54 21.39 -10.78 12.59
N ILE A 55 21.34 -9.62 13.26
CA ILE A 55 22.14 -9.35 14.46
C ILE A 55 21.72 -10.25 15.63
N VAL A 56 20.42 -10.50 15.82
CA VAL A 56 19.88 -11.40 16.85
C VAL A 56 20.19 -12.86 16.54
N LEU A 57 20.05 -13.30 15.28
CA LEU A 57 20.41 -14.64 14.80
C LEU A 57 21.91 -14.90 14.95
N LEU A 58 22.76 -13.91 14.69
CA LEU A 58 24.20 -13.97 14.92
C LEU A 58 24.59 -14.00 16.40
N ARG A 59 23.71 -13.58 17.32
CA ARG A 59 24.04 -13.43 18.75
C ARG A 59 23.40 -14.46 19.67
N LEU A 60 22.28 -15.07 19.31
CA LEU A 60 21.51 -15.96 20.19
C LEU A 60 21.34 -17.40 19.68
N GLY A 61 21.77 -17.72 18.44
CA GLY A 61 21.91 -19.05 17.84
C GLY A 61 21.16 -20.24 18.46
N GLY A 62 19.92 -20.49 18.03
CA GLY A 62 19.10 -21.64 18.42
C GLY A 62 17.94 -21.89 17.44
N PRO A 63 17.39 -23.11 17.33
CA PRO A 63 16.36 -23.45 16.36
C PRO A 63 15.03 -22.65 16.52
N GLU A 64 14.70 -22.17 17.72
CA GLU A 64 13.51 -21.33 17.96
C GLU A 64 13.57 -19.95 17.29
N ILE A 65 14.76 -19.36 17.16
CA ILE A 65 14.94 -18.01 16.61
C ILE A 65 15.01 -18.02 15.08
N SER A 66 15.45 -19.12 14.46
CA SER A 66 15.24 -19.33 13.03
C SER A 66 13.75 -19.39 12.71
N GLU A 67 12.94 -20.13 13.47
CA GLU A 67 11.51 -20.19 13.20
C GLU A 67 10.80 -18.86 13.49
N MET A 68 11.17 -18.14 14.56
CA MET A 68 10.61 -16.81 14.83
C MET A 68 11.00 -15.77 13.76
N SER A 69 12.25 -15.78 13.29
CA SER A 69 12.68 -15.00 12.12
C SER A 69 11.86 -15.36 10.89
N LEU A 70 11.61 -16.67 10.68
CA LEU A 70 10.90 -17.12 9.50
C LEU A 70 9.45 -16.62 9.47
N ASN A 71 8.78 -16.75 10.62
CA ASN A 71 7.42 -16.30 10.81
C ASN A 71 7.29 -14.77 10.69
N LEU A 72 8.27 -14.00 11.16
CA LEU A 72 8.21 -12.54 11.08
C LEU A 72 8.35 -12.02 9.65
N TRP A 73 9.16 -12.65 8.78
CA TRP A 73 9.21 -12.26 7.37
C TRP A 73 7.94 -12.69 6.63
N GLU A 74 7.41 -13.88 6.88
CA GLU A 74 6.22 -14.39 6.19
C GLU A 74 4.98 -13.52 6.50
N VAL A 75 4.85 -13.12 7.77
CA VAL A 75 3.78 -12.24 8.26
C VAL A 75 3.95 -10.80 7.74
N THR A 76 5.18 -10.25 7.65
CA THR A 76 5.37 -8.93 7.02
C THR A 76 5.17 -8.96 5.51
N MET A 77 5.47 -10.06 4.83
CA MET A 77 5.32 -10.16 3.37
C MET A 77 3.87 -10.02 2.91
N ALA A 78 2.90 -10.65 3.58
CA ALA A 78 1.49 -10.53 3.21
C ALA A 78 0.98 -9.08 3.32
N LYS A 79 1.40 -8.35 4.35
CA LYS A 79 1.06 -6.93 4.51
C LYS A 79 1.67 -6.08 3.38
N THR A 80 2.96 -6.25 3.09
CA THR A 80 3.65 -5.47 2.07
C THR A 80 3.09 -5.75 0.68
N LEU A 81 2.86 -7.02 0.35
CA LEU A 81 2.23 -7.41 -0.92
C LEU A 81 0.80 -6.89 -1.00
N GLY A 82 0.04 -6.94 0.09
CA GLY A 82 -1.31 -6.39 0.12
C GLY A 82 -1.33 -4.88 -0.16
N MET A 83 -0.37 -4.11 0.38
CA MET A 83 -0.21 -2.70 0.04
C MET A 83 0.09 -2.49 -1.44
N LEU A 84 1.01 -3.29 -2.00
CA LEU A 84 1.38 -3.22 -3.42
C LEU A 84 0.17 -3.50 -4.33
N PHE A 85 -0.53 -4.62 -4.10
CA PHE A 85 -1.74 -4.97 -4.84
C PHE A 85 -2.82 -3.88 -4.71
N GLY A 86 -2.98 -3.34 -3.51
CA GLY A 86 -3.91 -2.23 -3.24
C GLY A 86 -3.62 -1.00 -4.11
N ILE A 87 -2.36 -0.57 -4.16
CA ILE A 87 -1.93 0.57 -4.98
C ILE A 87 -2.13 0.27 -6.47
N VAL A 88 -1.73 -0.91 -6.94
CA VAL A 88 -1.84 -1.29 -8.35
C VAL A 88 -3.29 -1.33 -8.81
N PHE A 89 -4.19 -1.97 -8.06
CA PHE A 89 -5.61 -1.99 -8.41
C PHE A 89 -6.25 -0.60 -8.40
N LEU A 90 -5.89 0.23 -7.42
CA LEU A 90 -6.37 1.61 -7.39
C LEU A 90 -5.90 2.40 -8.61
N ALA A 91 -4.62 2.28 -8.98
CA ALA A 91 -4.06 2.93 -10.16
C ALA A 91 -4.73 2.45 -11.45
N VAL A 92 -4.85 1.14 -11.65
CA VAL A 92 -5.52 0.54 -12.83
C VAL A 92 -6.97 0.99 -12.92
N GLY A 93 -7.71 0.94 -11.81
CA GLY A 93 -9.10 1.37 -11.77
C GLY A 93 -9.28 2.87 -12.07
N ILE A 94 -8.38 3.74 -11.59
CA ILE A 94 -8.41 5.17 -11.92
C ILE A 94 -8.06 5.39 -13.41
N LEU A 95 -7.00 4.74 -13.90
CA LEU A 95 -6.54 4.87 -15.30
C LEU A 95 -7.58 4.39 -16.31
N GLY A 96 -8.46 3.45 -15.93
CA GLY A 96 -9.58 3.02 -16.76
C GLY A 96 -10.60 4.12 -17.09
N PHE A 97 -10.57 5.25 -16.38
CA PHE A 97 -11.39 6.43 -16.67
C PHE A 97 -10.66 7.51 -17.48
N VAL A 98 -9.37 7.34 -17.76
CA VAL A 98 -8.53 8.33 -18.44
C VAL A 98 -8.50 8.02 -19.94
N PRO A 99 -9.15 8.80 -20.81
CA PRO A 99 -9.28 8.47 -22.24
C PRO A 99 -7.94 8.34 -22.98
N GLY A 100 -6.90 9.03 -22.52
CA GLY A 100 -5.56 8.95 -23.11
C GLY A 100 -4.83 7.63 -22.83
N VAL A 101 -5.23 6.89 -21.79
CA VAL A 101 -4.64 5.60 -21.39
C VAL A 101 -5.59 4.43 -21.65
N ALA A 102 -6.90 4.70 -21.68
CA ALA A 102 -7.94 3.77 -22.07
C ALA A 102 -8.72 4.28 -23.31
N PRO A 103 -8.07 4.41 -24.48
CA PRO A 103 -8.76 4.81 -25.71
C PRO A 103 -9.77 3.76 -26.15
N ALA A 104 -10.71 4.14 -27.02
CA ALA A 104 -11.63 3.20 -27.64
C ALA A 104 -10.86 2.17 -28.48
N GLY A 105 -11.10 0.89 -28.22
CA GLY A 105 -10.55 -0.23 -28.98
C GLY A 105 -11.32 -0.50 -30.28
N PRO A 106 -10.89 -1.53 -31.05
CA PRO A 106 -11.51 -1.92 -32.31
C PRO A 106 -13.02 -2.20 -32.21
N ASP A 107 -13.46 -2.69 -31.04
CA ASP A 107 -14.85 -3.08 -30.78
C ASP A 107 -15.67 -1.93 -30.18
N GLY A 108 -15.14 -0.70 -30.19
CA GLY A 108 -15.76 0.50 -29.62
C GLY A 108 -15.68 0.58 -28.09
N MET A 109 -15.17 -0.45 -27.42
CA MET A 109 -15.03 -0.51 -25.97
C MET A 109 -13.67 0.03 -25.52
N PRO A 110 -13.58 0.74 -24.38
CA PRO A 110 -12.31 1.24 -23.86
C PRO A 110 -11.29 0.12 -23.61
N MET A 111 -10.05 0.34 -24.03
CA MET A 111 -8.94 -0.61 -23.89
C MET A 111 -7.82 0.03 -23.07
N LEU A 112 -7.68 -0.38 -21.82
CA LEU A 112 -6.59 0.09 -20.96
C LEU A 112 -5.24 -0.38 -21.52
N LEU A 113 -4.33 0.58 -21.75
CA LEU A 113 -3.04 0.39 -22.41
C LEU A 113 -3.14 -0.23 -23.82
N GLY A 114 -4.33 -0.26 -24.42
CA GLY A 114 -4.58 -0.96 -25.68
C GLY A 114 -4.63 -2.50 -25.55
N ILE A 115 -4.61 -3.07 -24.34
CA ILE A 115 -4.47 -4.51 -24.10
C ILE A 115 -5.66 -5.11 -23.34
N PHE A 116 -6.17 -4.41 -22.33
CA PHE A 116 -7.18 -4.91 -21.38
C PHE A 116 -8.53 -4.21 -21.61
N MET A 117 -9.61 -4.98 -21.77
CA MET A 117 -10.91 -4.38 -22.04
C MET A 117 -11.52 -3.90 -20.72
N VAL A 118 -11.82 -2.61 -20.64
CA VAL A 118 -12.34 -2.00 -19.42
C VAL A 118 -13.63 -1.25 -19.68
N ASN A 119 -14.42 -1.10 -18.63
CA ASN A 119 -15.57 -0.20 -18.60
C ASN A 119 -15.73 0.37 -17.19
N THR A 120 -16.71 1.24 -17.01
CA THR A 120 -17.00 1.88 -15.72
C THR A 120 -17.09 0.89 -14.57
N VAL A 121 -17.83 -0.22 -14.74
CA VAL A 121 -18.03 -1.20 -13.67
C VAL A 121 -16.73 -1.94 -13.35
N HIS A 122 -15.98 -2.39 -14.37
CA HIS A 122 -14.68 -3.04 -14.20
C HIS A 122 -13.71 -2.13 -13.42
N SER A 123 -13.63 -0.86 -13.79
CA SER A 123 -12.78 0.14 -13.14
C SER A 123 -13.19 0.41 -11.68
N VAL A 124 -14.49 0.50 -11.39
CA VAL A 124 -14.99 0.66 -10.01
C VAL A 124 -14.66 -0.56 -9.15
N VAL A 125 -14.80 -1.78 -9.70
CA VAL A 125 -14.43 -3.02 -8.99
C VAL A 125 -12.95 -3.03 -8.64
N HIS A 126 -12.07 -2.57 -9.55
CA HIS A 126 -10.64 -2.43 -9.26
C HIS A 126 -10.36 -1.39 -8.17
N ILE A 127 -11.00 -0.22 -8.22
CA ILE A 127 -10.87 0.80 -7.15
C ILE A 127 -11.29 0.22 -5.80
N ALA A 128 -12.45 -0.44 -5.74
CA ALA A 128 -12.96 -1.04 -4.51
C ALA A 128 -12.00 -2.13 -3.98
N SER A 129 -11.51 -3.00 -4.86
CA SER A 129 -10.52 -4.03 -4.52
C SER A 129 -9.24 -3.40 -3.97
N GLY A 130 -8.75 -2.33 -4.61
CA GLY A 130 -7.57 -1.59 -4.18
C GLY A 130 -7.71 -1.01 -2.77
N LEU A 131 -8.84 -0.36 -2.50
CA LEU A 131 -9.15 0.19 -1.17
C LEU A 131 -9.23 -0.89 -0.10
N ILE A 132 -9.88 -2.02 -0.39
CA ILE A 132 -9.97 -3.14 0.54
C ILE A 132 -8.57 -3.67 0.88
N PHE A 133 -7.71 -3.88 -0.11
CA PHE A 133 -6.35 -4.36 0.12
C PHE A 133 -5.51 -3.36 0.93
N LEU A 134 -5.64 -2.06 0.68
CA LEU A 134 -4.96 -1.02 1.47
C LEU A 134 -5.41 -1.06 2.93
N PHE A 135 -6.72 -1.05 3.19
CA PHE A 135 -7.24 -1.08 4.56
C PHE A 135 -6.94 -2.40 5.28
N ALA A 136 -7.04 -3.53 4.59
CA ALA A 136 -6.68 -4.84 5.13
C ALA A 136 -5.20 -4.89 5.53
N SER A 137 -4.32 -4.36 4.68
CA SER A 137 -2.89 -4.34 4.95
C SER A 137 -2.52 -3.39 6.08
N MET A 138 -3.22 -2.26 6.19
CA MET A 138 -3.09 -1.35 7.33
C MET A 138 -3.54 -2.00 8.64
N ALA A 139 -4.59 -2.84 8.59
CA ALA A 139 -5.11 -3.57 9.76
C ALA A 139 -4.17 -4.70 10.22
N GLY A 140 -3.38 -5.28 9.32
CA GLY A 140 -2.31 -6.22 9.64
C GLY A 140 -2.24 -7.44 8.72
N ALA A 141 -1.21 -8.24 8.92
CA ALA A 141 -0.88 -9.38 8.07
C ALA A 141 -1.98 -10.45 7.99
N ALA A 142 -2.63 -10.76 9.12
CA ALA A 142 -3.73 -11.72 9.16
C ALA A 142 -4.94 -11.25 8.33
N ALA A 143 -5.28 -9.97 8.42
CA ALA A 143 -6.33 -9.36 7.60
C ALA A 143 -5.94 -9.37 6.11
N ALA A 144 -4.71 -8.98 5.78
CA ALA A 144 -4.20 -9.05 4.40
C ALA A 144 -4.28 -10.47 3.84
N SER A 145 -3.80 -11.48 4.58
CA SER A 145 -3.87 -12.90 4.18
C SER A 145 -5.29 -13.37 3.94
N LEU A 146 -6.25 -12.98 4.80
CA LEU A 146 -7.66 -13.31 4.61
C LEU A 146 -8.19 -12.75 3.29
N TRP A 147 -7.92 -11.48 3.01
CA TRP A 147 -8.37 -10.84 1.78
C TRP A 147 -7.67 -11.39 0.53
N PHE A 148 -6.40 -11.80 0.62
CA PHE A 148 -5.73 -12.54 -0.44
C PHE A 148 -6.43 -13.86 -0.78
N LYS A 149 -6.93 -14.60 0.22
CA LYS A 149 -7.73 -15.81 -0.01
C LYS A 149 -9.05 -15.46 -0.71
N ILE A 150 -9.80 -14.53 -0.14
CA ILE A 150 -11.13 -14.14 -0.67
C ILE A 150 -11.01 -13.66 -2.11
N PHE A 151 -10.12 -12.71 -2.39
CA PHE A 151 -9.93 -12.19 -3.73
C PHE A 151 -9.30 -13.22 -4.66
N GLY A 152 -8.40 -14.08 -4.18
CA GLY A 152 -7.88 -15.18 -4.97
C GLY A 152 -8.99 -16.10 -5.50
N LEU A 153 -9.99 -16.43 -4.67
CA LEU A 153 -11.17 -17.17 -5.11
C LEU A 153 -12.05 -16.36 -6.07
N ILE A 154 -12.30 -15.08 -5.78
CA ILE A 154 -13.10 -14.21 -6.67
C ILE A 154 -12.46 -14.12 -8.06
N TYR A 155 -11.16 -13.87 -8.13
CA TYR A 155 -10.42 -13.76 -9.38
C TYR A 155 -10.37 -15.09 -10.13
N ALA A 156 -10.31 -16.23 -9.42
CA ALA A 156 -10.44 -17.55 -10.05
C ALA A 156 -11.82 -17.73 -10.71
N LEU A 157 -12.91 -17.33 -10.02
CA LEU A 157 -14.26 -17.38 -10.58
C LEU A 157 -14.42 -16.45 -11.77
N VAL A 158 -13.90 -15.22 -11.70
CA VAL A 158 -13.90 -14.26 -12.81
C VAL A 158 -13.12 -14.82 -14.00
N ALA A 159 -11.97 -15.46 -13.78
CA ALA A 159 -11.20 -16.10 -14.84
C ALA A 159 -11.98 -17.24 -15.52
N VAL A 160 -12.62 -18.12 -14.74
CA VAL A 160 -13.48 -19.18 -15.29
C VAL A 160 -14.60 -18.60 -16.14
N MET A 161 -15.29 -17.56 -15.64
CA MET A 161 -16.34 -16.88 -16.41
C MET A 161 -15.79 -16.17 -17.64
N GLY A 162 -14.57 -15.62 -17.57
CA GLY A 162 -13.88 -15.03 -18.71
C GLY A 162 -13.61 -16.04 -19.82
N PHE A 163 -13.22 -17.28 -19.50
CA PHE A 163 -13.10 -18.34 -20.50
C PHE A 163 -14.44 -18.78 -21.09
N VAL A 164 -15.52 -18.75 -20.31
CA VAL A 164 -16.87 -19.09 -20.79
C VAL A 164 -17.40 -18.02 -21.75
N VAL A 165 -17.20 -16.73 -21.43
CA VAL A 165 -17.72 -15.60 -22.20
C VAL A 165 -16.81 -15.21 -23.37
N GLY A 166 -15.49 -15.37 -23.22
CA GLY A 166 -14.50 -14.87 -24.18
C GLY A 166 -14.46 -13.34 -24.22
N ASN A 167 -14.37 -12.77 -25.42
CA ASN A 167 -14.39 -11.32 -25.60
C ASN A 167 -15.83 -10.79 -25.51
N GLY A 168 -16.20 -10.21 -24.37
CA GLY A 168 -17.57 -9.79 -24.11
C GLY A 168 -17.77 -9.29 -22.68
N MET A 169 -19.00 -9.43 -22.18
CA MET A 169 -19.40 -8.90 -20.87
C MET A 169 -19.67 -10.02 -19.87
N ILE A 170 -18.81 -10.14 -18.85
CA ILE A 170 -19.05 -11.04 -17.71
C ILE A 170 -20.27 -10.51 -16.93
N PHE A 171 -21.26 -11.38 -16.75
CA PHE A 171 -22.57 -11.07 -16.16
C PHE A 171 -23.32 -9.89 -16.82
N GLY A 172 -22.96 -9.52 -18.06
CA GLY A 172 -23.51 -8.34 -18.72
C GLY A 172 -23.02 -7.00 -18.15
N LEU A 173 -22.07 -7.00 -17.20
CA LEU A 173 -21.66 -5.81 -16.46
C LEU A 173 -20.17 -5.47 -16.60
N ILE A 174 -19.29 -6.47 -16.66
CA ILE A 174 -17.83 -6.28 -16.62
C ILE A 174 -17.25 -6.66 -17.97
N SER A 175 -16.63 -5.70 -18.67
CA SER A 175 -15.92 -5.97 -19.91
C SER A 175 -14.78 -6.95 -19.69
N ASN A 176 -14.62 -7.90 -20.61
CA ASN A 176 -13.60 -8.92 -20.57
C ASN A 176 -13.10 -9.21 -21.99
N ASN A 177 -11.79 -9.35 -22.11
CA ASN A 177 -11.17 -10.02 -23.24
C ASN A 177 -10.27 -11.18 -22.79
N THR A 178 -9.64 -11.84 -23.76
CA THR A 178 -8.72 -12.96 -23.49
C THR A 178 -7.54 -12.56 -22.60
N ASN A 179 -7.01 -11.33 -22.76
CA ASN A 179 -5.90 -10.84 -21.93
C ASN A 179 -6.35 -10.61 -20.48
N ASP A 180 -7.54 -10.04 -20.27
CA ASP A 180 -8.15 -9.90 -18.95
C ASP A 180 -8.30 -11.27 -18.28
N THR A 181 -8.80 -12.25 -19.02
CA THR A 181 -9.01 -13.62 -18.52
C THR A 181 -7.70 -14.23 -18.01
N TRP A 182 -6.63 -14.15 -18.79
CA TRP A 182 -5.31 -14.66 -18.36
C TRP A 182 -4.71 -13.87 -17.21
N LEU A 183 -4.88 -12.54 -17.19
CA LEU A 183 -4.46 -11.72 -16.07
C LEU A 183 -5.17 -12.14 -14.78
N HIS A 184 -6.47 -12.44 -14.85
CA HIS A 184 -7.24 -12.94 -13.71
C HIS A 184 -6.75 -14.32 -13.23
N VAL A 185 -6.32 -15.22 -14.13
CA VAL A 185 -5.71 -16.51 -13.75
C VAL A 185 -4.42 -16.28 -12.95
N VAL A 186 -3.53 -15.42 -13.45
CA VAL A 186 -2.25 -15.13 -12.78
C VAL A 186 -2.48 -14.48 -11.44
N LEU A 187 -3.40 -13.51 -11.37
CA LEU A 187 -3.80 -12.86 -10.11
C LEU A 187 -4.38 -13.86 -9.11
N ALA A 188 -5.29 -14.73 -9.54
CA ALA A 188 -5.88 -15.76 -8.69
C ALA A 188 -4.80 -16.68 -8.09
N GLY A 189 -3.90 -17.20 -8.94
CA GLY A 189 -2.79 -18.04 -8.50
C GLY A 189 -1.90 -17.32 -7.49
N ALA A 190 -1.41 -16.12 -7.82
CA ALA A 190 -0.55 -15.33 -6.95
C ALA A 190 -1.22 -15.02 -5.61
N MET A 191 -2.48 -14.57 -5.63
CA MET A 191 -3.22 -14.21 -4.43
C MET A 191 -3.49 -15.41 -3.52
N LEU A 192 -3.89 -16.55 -4.09
CA LEU A 192 -4.10 -17.76 -3.29
C LEU A 192 -2.81 -18.26 -2.67
N LEU A 193 -1.69 -18.25 -3.42
CA LEU A 193 -0.38 -18.61 -2.90
C LEU A 193 0.03 -17.71 -1.73
N ILE A 194 -0.10 -16.39 -1.87
CA ILE A 194 0.22 -15.43 -0.79
C ILE A 194 -0.73 -15.62 0.40
N GLY A 195 -2.02 -15.80 0.14
CA GLY A 195 -3.04 -15.98 1.16
C GLY A 195 -2.75 -17.19 2.04
N PHE A 196 -2.46 -18.35 1.43
CA PHE A 196 -2.22 -19.60 2.14
C PHE A 196 -0.81 -19.78 2.70
N ALA A 197 0.16 -18.95 2.29
CA ALA A 197 1.50 -18.98 2.86
C ALA A 197 1.53 -18.56 4.35
N VAL A 198 0.67 -17.65 4.81
CA VAL A 198 0.72 -17.16 6.20
C VAL A 198 0.26 -18.24 7.20
N PRO A 199 1.11 -18.68 8.15
CA PRO A 199 0.77 -19.69 9.14
C PRO A 199 -0.39 -19.24 10.04
N LYS A 200 -1.28 -20.16 10.37
CA LYS A 200 -2.35 -19.91 11.35
C LYS A 200 -1.68 -19.78 12.71
N ALA A 201 -1.87 -18.65 13.41
CA ALA A 201 -1.44 -18.55 14.81
C ALA A 201 -2.10 -19.69 15.58
N SER A 202 -1.30 -20.68 15.99
CA SER A 202 -1.78 -21.83 16.74
C SER A 202 -2.38 -21.31 18.03
N ALA A 203 -3.68 -21.52 18.22
CA ALA A 203 -4.32 -21.24 19.49
C ALA A 203 -3.72 -22.20 20.52
N THR A 204 -2.79 -21.70 21.34
CA THR A 204 -2.27 -22.41 22.50
C THR A 204 -3.46 -22.87 23.32
N THR A 205 -3.73 -24.17 23.28
CA THR A 205 -4.75 -24.81 24.09
C THR A 205 -4.20 -24.81 25.51
N ALA A 206 -4.88 -24.10 26.40
CA ALA A 206 -4.59 -24.09 27.83
C ALA A 206 -5.02 -25.41 28.48
#